data_AF-A0A1B0CNL7-F1
#
_entry.id   AF-A0A1B0CNL7-F1
#
_cell.length_a   1.000
_cell.length_b   1.000
_cell.length_c   1.000
_cell.angle_alpha   90.00
_cell.angle_beta   90.00
_cell.angle_gamma   90.00
#
_symmetry.space_group_name_H-M   'P 1'
#
loop_
_entity.id
_entity.type
_entity.pdbx_description
1 polymer ?
#
loop_
_entity_poly.entity_id
_entity_poly.type
_entity_poly.pdbx_seq_one_letter_code
_entity_poly.pdbx_strand_id
1 'polypeptide(L)'
;MAAEVFIKCLISFLLLNSCRGEINGRLLDENEENMDLEAHHARDLPIQNSIQSHPRYKCYSCEPPDCSNNITTHTHLCQNAIQCWKSRVRDSFGVERMSRGCTTSHDQLPVLCNPNIKGGHAKRHSSGQYNIECCTGDYCNNGSFPELSPINEVIRMDPGTPPGLKWAIGLIAVAVVLLIAGAAVCVWWRQGRHKRLLVSRSKADPETYYASDDILRATTAGDSTLREYLEHSVTSGSGSGLPLLIQRTLAKQVSLVDIIGRGRYGEVWRGIWHGENVAVKLFYSRDEESWKRETEIYSTVLLRHENILGYIGSDMTSRNSCTQLLLLTHYYPLGSLYDHLNRSALTHHEMVVICLSVANGLVHLHTEIFGKQGKPAIAHRDLKSKNILIRHNGSCVIADFGLAVTHVQATGQIDLGNNPKVGTRRYMAPEVLDER
;
A
#
# COMPACT_ATOMS: atom_id res chain seq x y z
N MET A 1 19.68 41.75 -10.43
CA MET A 1 18.38 41.60 -11.12
C MET A 1 18.20 40.26 -11.83
N ALA A 2 19.23 39.65 -12.46
CA ALA A 2 19.08 38.35 -13.12
C ALA A 2 18.81 37.15 -12.17
N ALA A 3 19.33 37.17 -10.94
CA ALA A 3 19.13 36.09 -9.97
C ALA A 3 17.68 36.00 -9.43
N GLU A 4 17.00 37.14 -9.33
CA GLU A 4 15.59 37.18 -8.89
C GLU A 4 14.65 36.64 -9.96
N VAL A 5 14.97 36.87 -11.24
CA VAL A 5 14.21 36.34 -12.38
C VAL A 5 14.39 34.83 -12.46
N PHE A 6 15.61 34.32 -12.22
CA PHE A 6 15.89 32.89 -12.25
C PHE A 6 15.15 32.11 -11.16
N ILE A 7 15.07 32.67 -9.94
CA ILE A 7 14.34 32.05 -8.82
C ILE A 7 12.82 32.07 -9.07
N LYS A 8 12.28 33.16 -9.62
CA LYS A 8 10.85 33.25 -9.99
C LYS A 8 10.48 32.29 -11.13
N CYS A 9 11.37 32.10 -12.12
CA CYS A 9 11.21 31.12 -13.19
C CYS A 9 11.31 29.68 -12.68
N LEU A 10 12.24 29.39 -11.76
CA LEU A 10 12.41 28.06 -11.17
C LEU A 10 11.19 27.66 -10.32
N ILE A 11 10.65 28.59 -9.52
CA ILE A 11 9.44 28.36 -8.72
C ILE A 11 8.22 28.17 -9.63
N SER A 12 8.11 28.95 -10.71
CA SER A 12 7.02 28.77 -11.70
C SER A 12 7.13 27.45 -12.45
N PHE A 13 8.34 27.02 -12.80
CA PHE A 13 8.59 25.73 -13.47
C PHE A 13 8.28 24.53 -12.57
N LEU A 14 8.60 24.62 -11.27
CA LEU A 14 8.28 23.60 -10.28
C LEU A 14 6.78 23.52 -9.97
N LEU A 15 6.07 24.65 -9.99
CA LEU A 15 4.61 24.71 -9.84
C LEU A 15 3.88 24.17 -11.08
N LEU A 16 4.40 24.42 -12.29
CA LEU A 16 3.85 23.89 -13.54
C LEU A 16 4.08 22.38 -13.71
N ASN A 17 5.24 21.86 -13.30
CA ASN A 17 5.54 20.42 -13.35
C ASN A 17 4.85 19.60 -12.25
N SER A 18 4.32 20.24 -11.21
CA SER A 18 3.45 19.58 -10.22
C SER A 18 1.99 19.45 -10.70
N CYS A 19 1.65 20.02 -11.88
CA CYS A 19 0.28 20.06 -12.41
C CYS A 19 0.10 19.38 -13.78
N ARG A 20 1.04 18.53 -14.24
CA ARG A 20 0.81 17.66 -15.40
C ARG A 20 1.34 16.25 -15.12
N GLY A 21 0.43 15.38 -14.67
CA GLY A 21 0.58 13.94 -14.86
C GLY A 21 0.28 13.56 -16.31
N GLU A 22 0.57 12.28 -16.61
CA GLU A 22 0.19 11.49 -17.80
C GLU A 22 1.12 11.63 -19.05
N ILE A 23 1.60 10.59 -19.76
CA ILE A 23 1.35 9.12 -19.84
C ILE A 23 2.57 8.44 -20.51
N ASN A 24 2.99 7.25 -20.05
CA ASN A 24 3.18 6.03 -20.89
C ASN A 24 3.93 4.94 -20.11
N GLY A 25 3.18 3.89 -19.74
CA GLY A 25 3.72 2.64 -19.22
C GLY A 25 2.63 1.57 -19.29
N ARG A 26 2.56 0.89 -20.44
CA ARG A 26 1.66 -0.24 -20.72
C ARG A 26 2.44 -1.54 -20.47
N LEU A 27 1.95 -2.33 -19.49
CA LEU A 27 1.75 -3.80 -19.45
C LEU A 27 2.93 -4.73 -19.88
N LEU A 28 3.27 -5.83 -19.22
CA LEU A 28 2.51 -6.99 -18.68
C LEU A 28 3.36 -7.62 -17.54
N ASP A 29 2.87 -7.97 -16.36
CA ASP A 29 1.98 -9.08 -15.94
C ASP A 29 2.52 -10.49 -16.25
N GLU A 30 2.76 -11.28 -15.19
CA GLU A 30 2.11 -12.59 -14.98
C GLU A 30 2.55 -13.19 -13.62
N ASN A 31 1.55 -13.62 -12.86
CA ASN A 31 1.64 -14.26 -11.54
C ASN A 31 1.07 -15.70 -11.64
N GLU A 32 1.65 -16.58 -10.82
CA GLU A 32 1.02 -17.73 -10.14
C GLU A 32 0.70 -19.04 -10.90
N GLU A 33 1.32 -20.11 -10.41
CA GLU A 33 0.85 -21.48 -10.44
C GLU A 33 -0.32 -21.69 -9.47
N ASN A 34 -1.35 -22.41 -9.87
CA ASN A 34 -1.99 -23.41 -9.00
C ASN A 34 -2.81 -24.45 -9.78
N MET A 35 -2.77 -25.68 -9.27
CA MET A 35 -3.67 -26.81 -9.55
C MET A 35 -5.15 -26.43 -9.37
N ASP A 36 -6.04 -26.94 -10.21
CA ASP A 36 -6.97 -28.00 -9.76
C ASP A 36 -7.82 -28.61 -10.89
N LEU A 37 -8.20 -29.86 -10.62
CA LEU A 37 -9.20 -30.73 -11.26
C LEU A 37 -10.53 -30.02 -11.59
N GLU A 38 -11.10 -30.25 -12.78
CA GLU A 38 -12.39 -30.95 -12.96
C GLU A 38 -12.81 -31.08 -14.45
N ALA A 39 -13.74 -32.03 -14.69
CA ALA A 39 -13.97 -32.75 -15.93
C ALA A 39 -15.11 -32.21 -16.84
N HIS A 40 -15.16 -32.78 -18.06
CA HIS A 40 -16.24 -32.75 -19.07
C HIS A 40 -16.40 -31.43 -19.87
N HIS A 41 -16.42 -31.36 -21.22
CA HIS A 41 -16.98 -32.26 -22.23
C HIS A 41 -16.36 -31.93 -23.63
N ALA A 42 -16.17 -32.94 -24.49
CA ALA A 42 -15.51 -32.84 -25.80
C ALA A 42 -16.35 -32.18 -26.91
N ARG A 43 -15.74 -31.30 -27.71
CA ARG A 43 -16.00 -31.11 -29.16
C ARG A 43 -14.74 -30.60 -29.88
N ASP A 44 -14.30 -31.36 -30.87
CA ASP A 44 -13.13 -31.17 -31.75
C ASP A 44 -13.16 -29.86 -32.56
N LEU A 45 -11.97 -29.28 -32.83
CA LEU A 45 -11.52 -28.58 -34.06
C LEU A 45 -10.02 -28.15 -33.88
N PRO A 46 -9.23 -27.93 -34.95
CA PRO A 46 -7.90 -28.56 -35.12
C PRO A 46 -6.69 -27.77 -34.61
N ILE A 47 -5.65 -28.55 -34.25
CA ILE A 47 -4.33 -28.16 -33.76
C ILE A 47 -3.51 -27.45 -34.85
N GLN A 48 -2.97 -26.27 -34.53
CA GLN A 48 -1.89 -25.64 -35.30
C GLN A 48 -0.69 -25.42 -34.37
N ASN A 49 0.22 -26.41 -34.35
CA ASN A 49 1.49 -26.35 -33.62
C ASN A 49 2.43 -25.34 -34.31
N SER A 50 2.79 -24.25 -33.62
CA SER A 50 3.93 -23.41 -33.98
C SER A 50 4.92 -23.38 -32.81
N ILE A 51 5.83 -24.35 -32.79
CA ILE A 51 7.04 -24.31 -31.97
C ILE A 51 7.99 -23.30 -32.63
N GLN A 52 8.11 -22.09 -32.09
CA GLN A 52 9.14 -21.14 -32.53
C GLN A 52 10.52 -21.58 -31.98
N SER A 53 11.24 -22.38 -32.78
CA SER A 53 12.65 -22.68 -32.51
C SER A 53 13.48 -21.42 -32.71
N HIS A 54 14.02 -20.86 -31.62
CA HIS A 54 15.01 -19.79 -31.71
C HIS A 54 16.30 -20.32 -32.36
N PRO A 55 16.91 -19.59 -33.31
CA PRO A 55 18.13 -20.03 -33.96
C PRO A 55 19.28 -20.15 -32.94
N ARG A 56 20.02 -21.24 -33.03
CA ARG A 56 21.14 -21.58 -32.14
C ARG A 56 22.45 -21.50 -32.91
N TYR A 57 23.45 -20.83 -32.35
CA TYR A 57 24.72 -20.55 -33.00
C TYR A 57 25.90 -21.29 -32.38
N LYS A 58 26.98 -21.42 -33.15
CA LYS A 58 28.30 -21.85 -32.68
C LYS A 58 29.21 -20.64 -32.48
N CYS A 59 29.87 -20.52 -31.34
CA CYS A 59 30.76 -19.38 -31.05
C CYS A 59 32.15 -19.88 -30.64
N TYR A 60 33.17 -19.04 -30.83
CA TYR A 60 34.48 -19.27 -30.21
C TYR A 60 34.44 -18.84 -28.74
N SER A 61 35.17 -19.57 -27.88
CA SER A 61 35.34 -19.25 -26.47
C SER A 61 36.81 -19.33 -26.07
N CYS A 62 37.31 -18.26 -25.44
CA CYS A 62 38.62 -18.25 -24.80
C CYS A 62 38.68 -17.24 -23.65
N GLU A 63 39.54 -17.54 -22.68
CA GLU A 63 39.84 -16.70 -21.52
C GLU A 63 41.33 -16.32 -21.50
N PRO A 64 41.71 -15.19 -20.87
CA PRO A 64 43.12 -14.81 -20.70
C PRO A 64 43.90 -15.86 -19.88
N PRO A 65 45.19 -16.12 -20.18
CA PRO A 65 46.05 -15.42 -21.15
C PRO A 65 45.95 -15.95 -22.58
N ASP A 66 45.26 -17.07 -22.79
CA ASP A 66 45.30 -17.85 -24.04
C ASP A 66 44.45 -17.26 -25.17
N CYS A 67 43.69 -16.20 -24.90
CA CYS A 67 42.79 -15.54 -25.83
C CYS A 67 43.45 -14.43 -26.67
N SER A 68 44.75 -14.58 -26.96
CA SER A 68 45.53 -13.64 -27.78
C SER A 68 45.18 -13.75 -29.28
N ASN A 69 45.45 -12.70 -30.06
CA ASN A 69 44.97 -12.56 -31.45
C ASN A 69 45.43 -13.66 -32.45
N ASN A 70 46.33 -14.57 -32.04
CA ASN A 70 46.82 -15.65 -32.89
C ASN A 70 45.96 -16.91 -32.74
N ILE A 71 45.02 -17.04 -33.67
CA ILE A 71 44.17 -18.20 -33.88
C ILE A 71 45.06 -19.40 -34.22
N THR A 72 45.16 -20.41 -33.34
CA THR A 72 45.20 -21.84 -33.75
C THR A 72 45.25 -22.90 -32.63
N THR A 73 45.53 -22.61 -31.35
CA THR A 73 45.78 -23.73 -30.40
C THR A 73 44.88 -23.84 -29.17
N HIS A 74 44.14 -22.80 -28.76
CA HIS A 74 43.32 -22.87 -27.52
C HIS A 74 41.98 -22.12 -27.64
N THR A 75 41.15 -22.48 -28.62
CA THR A 75 39.76 -21.97 -28.70
C THR A 75 38.77 -23.09 -28.40
N HIS A 76 38.08 -22.98 -27.28
CA HIS A 76 36.95 -23.86 -26.97
C HIS A 76 35.76 -23.48 -27.85
N LEU A 77 35.03 -24.48 -28.35
CA LEU A 77 33.83 -24.25 -29.15
C LEU A 77 32.60 -24.27 -28.25
N CYS A 78 31.86 -23.17 -28.22
CA CYS A 78 30.55 -23.15 -27.62
C CYS A 78 29.49 -23.51 -28.67
N GLN A 79 28.64 -24.48 -28.35
CA GLN A 79 27.51 -24.90 -29.17
C GLN A 79 26.19 -24.51 -28.50
N ASN A 80 25.11 -24.40 -29.28
CA ASN A 80 23.76 -24.04 -28.81
C ASN A 80 23.62 -22.63 -28.20
N ALA A 81 24.46 -21.69 -28.64
CA ALA A 81 24.43 -20.31 -28.18
C ALA A 81 23.19 -19.56 -28.69
N ILE A 82 22.61 -18.70 -27.86
CA ILE A 82 21.62 -17.71 -28.26
C ILE A 82 22.34 -16.49 -28.87
N GLN A 83 23.50 -16.12 -28.34
CA GLN A 83 24.30 -15.00 -28.81
C GLN A 83 25.80 -15.20 -28.53
N CYS A 84 26.67 -14.70 -29.42
CA CYS A 84 28.12 -14.69 -29.21
C CYS A 84 28.59 -13.30 -28.75
N TRP A 85 29.71 -13.25 -28.03
CA TRP A 85 30.32 -12.01 -27.55
C TRP A 85 31.85 -12.05 -27.56
N LYS A 86 32.47 -10.87 -27.56
CA LYS A 86 33.92 -10.63 -27.39
C LYS A 86 34.13 -9.35 -26.57
N SER A 87 35.16 -9.32 -25.73
CA SER A 87 35.40 -8.20 -24.82
C SER A 87 36.89 -7.87 -24.64
N ARG A 88 37.16 -6.61 -24.29
CA ARG A 88 38.46 -6.12 -23.83
C ARG A 88 38.28 -5.38 -22.51
N VAL A 89 39.07 -5.73 -21.51
CA VAL A 89 39.03 -5.15 -20.16
C VAL A 89 40.41 -4.67 -19.77
N ARG A 90 40.51 -3.47 -19.20
CA ARG A 90 41.73 -2.93 -18.58
C ARG A 90 41.49 -2.79 -17.09
N ASP A 91 42.29 -3.48 -16.29
CA ASP A 91 42.22 -3.42 -14.83
C ASP A 91 42.83 -2.11 -14.27
N SER A 92 42.74 -1.94 -12.94
CA SER A 92 43.27 -0.77 -12.24
C SER A 92 44.79 -0.64 -12.29
N PHE A 93 45.50 -1.72 -12.63
CA PHE A 93 46.95 -1.75 -12.82
C PHE A 93 47.33 -1.51 -14.29
N GLY A 94 46.36 -1.24 -15.17
CA GLY A 94 46.58 -0.99 -16.59
C GLY A 94 46.76 -2.25 -17.43
N VAL A 95 46.60 -3.44 -16.86
CA VAL A 95 46.77 -4.71 -17.58
C VAL A 95 45.51 -4.99 -18.42
N GLU A 96 45.71 -5.16 -19.72
CA GLU A 96 44.63 -5.52 -20.65
C GLU A 96 44.43 -7.03 -20.74
N ARG A 97 43.16 -7.44 -20.71
CA ARG A 97 42.71 -8.82 -20.87
C ARG A 97 41.61 -8.88 -21.92
N MET A 98 41.69 -9.88 -22.79
CA MET A 98 40.74 -10.13 -23.86
C MET A 98 40.04 -11.47 -23.64
N SER A 99 38.74 -11.53 -23.89
CA SER A 99 37.95 -12.77 -23.77
C SER A 99 36.83 -12.82 -24.78
N ARG A 100 36.44 -14.01 -25.20
CA ARG A 100 35.26 -14.23 -26.06
C ARG A 100 34.48 -15.44 -25.59
N GLY A 101 33.20 -15.47 -25.88
CA GLY A 101 32.35 -16.58 -25.48
C GLY A 101 30.96 -16.51 -26.11
N CYS A 102 30.07 -17.27 -25.51
CA CYS A 102 28.67 -17.37 -25.89
C CYS A 102 27.79 -17.23 -24.65
N THR A 103 26.49 -17.05 -24.86
CA THR A 103 25.49 -17.33 -23.83
C THR A 103 24.43 -18.28 -24.37
N THR A 104 24.03 -19.26 -23.56
CA THR A 104 23.00 -20.25 -23.87
C THR A 104 21.68 -20.00 -23.13
N SER A 105 21.68 -19.07 -22.16
CA SER A 105 20.52 -18.68 -21.34
C SER A 105 20.08 -17.24 -21.65
N HIS A 106 18.77 -17.02 -21.74
CA HIS A 106 18.21 -15.69 -21.94
C HIS A 106 18.46 -14.75 -20.76
N ASP A 107 18.61 -15.28 -19.55
CA ASP A 107 18.81 -14.48 -18.32
C ASP A 107 20.16 -13.77 -18.29
N GLN A 108 21.14 -14.28 -19.04
CA GLN A 108 22.49 -13.71 -19.11
C GLN A 108 22.64 -12.63 -20.20
N LEU A 109 21.67 -12.52 -21.13
CA LEU A 109 21.71 -11.53 -22.22
C LEU A 109 21.75 -10.08 -21.72
N PRO A 110 20.95 -9.65 -20.72
CA PRO A 110 20.99 -8.28 -20.22
C PRO A 110 22.30 -7.91 -19.51
N VAL A 111 23.07 -8.90 -19.07
CA VAL A 111 24.34 -8.71 -18.35
C VAL A 111 25.52 -8.65 -19.32
N LEU A 112 25.53 -9.52 -20.34
CA LEU A 112 26.63 -9.64 -21.30
C LEU A 112 26.43 -8.79 -22.56
N CYS A 113 25.19 -8.69 -23.05
CA CYS A 113 24.86 -8.19 -24.38
C CYS A 113 23.68 -7.20 -24.32
N ASN A 114 23.78 -6.21 -23.44
CA ASN A 114 22.77 -5.18 -23.34
C ASN A 114 22.90 -4.15 -24.48
N PRO A 115 21.88 -4.00 -25.36
CA PRO A 115 21.93 -3.04 -26.46
C PRO A 115 22.00 -1.56 -26.00
N ASN A 116 21.68 -1.27 -24.73
CA ASN A 116 21.77 0.08 -24.16
C ASN A 116 23.16 0.44 -23.63
N ILE A 117 24.14 -0.48 -23.68
CA ILE A 117 25.54 -0.23 -23.30
C ILE A 117 26.38 -0.08 -24.58
N LYS A 118 25.95 0.79 -25.50
CA LYS A 118 26.84 1.32 -26.54
C LYS A 118 27.45 2.61 -26.01
N GLY A 119 28.63 2.49 -25.39
CA GLY A 119 29.40 3.65 -24.94
C GLY A 119 29.96 3.45 -23.54
N GLY A 120 31.27 3.57 -23.41
CA GLY A 120 32.00 3.36 -22.16
C GLY A 120 31.42 4.15 -20.99
N HIS A 121 30.77 3.45 -20.07
CA HIS A 121 30.43 3.99 -18.77
C HIS A 121 31.54 3.65 -17.79
N ALA A 122 32.36 4.65 -17.47
CA ALA A 122 33.16 4.64 -16.25
C ALA A 122 32.21 4.65 -15.05
N LYS A 123 31.96 3.49 -14.42
CA LYS A 123 31.33 3.46 -13.09
C LYS A 123 32.30 4.11 -12.10
N ARG A 124 31.87 5.23 -11.51
CA ARG A 124 32.65 6.12 -10.63
C ARG A 124 33.20 5.50 -9.33
N HIS A 125 33.17 4.17 -9.15
CA HIS A 125 33.65 3.52 -7.92
C HIS A 125 34.42 2.21 -8.10
N SER A 126 34.86 1.84 -9.30
CA SER A 126 35.84 0.75 -9.47
C SER A 126 36.74 1.01 -10.68
N SER A 127 38.04 1.01 -10.46
CA SER A 127 39.14 1.51 -11.29
C SER A 127 39.44 0.72 -12.58
N GLY A 128 38.44 0.21 -13.30
CA GLY A 128 38.63 -0.55 -14.55
C GLY A 128 37.77 -0.06 -15.73
N GLN A 129 38.30 -0.15 -16.95
CA GLN A 129 37.59 0.12 -18.21
C GLN A 129 37.26 -1.21 -18.91
N TYR A 130 36.07 -1.34 -19.50
CA TYR A 130 35.69 -2.51 -20.28
C TYR A 130 34.89 -2.12 -21.53
N ASN A 131 35.01 -2.91 -22.60
CA ASN A 131 34.22 -2.80 -23.83
C ASN A 131 33.82 -4.20 -24.32
N ILE A 132 32.54 -4.41 -24.58
CA ILE A 132 31.95 -5.71 -24.97
C ILE A 132 31.15 -5.53 -26.26
N GLU A 133 31.40 -6.37 -27.24
CA GLU A 133 30.66 -6.45 -28.50
C GLU A 133 29.95 -7.80 -28.61
N CYS A 134 28.66 -7.78 -28.99
CA CYS A 134 27.84 -8.96 -29.18
C CYS A 134 27.30 -9.06 -30.61
N CYS A 135 27.18 -10.29 -31.11
CA CYS A 135 26.74 -10.59 -32.47
C CYS A 135 25.90 -11.87 -32.52
N THR A 136 25.13 -12.02 -33.60
CA THR A 136 24.35 -13.22 -33.92
C THR A 136 24.89 -13.84 -35.21
N GLY A 137 24.94 -15.16 -35.27
CA GLY A 137 25.51 -15.92 -36.40
C GLY A 137 26.63 -16.87 -35.97
N ASP A 138 26.80 -17.94 -36.73
CA ASP A 138 27.86 -18.91 -36.48
C ASP A 138 29.23 -18.26 -36.62
N TYR A 139 30.05 -18.40 -35.58
CA TYR A 139 31.41 -17.90 -35.46
C TYR A 139 31.53 -16.38 -35.65
N CYS A 140 30.46 -15.62 -35.40
CA CYS A 140 30.43 -14.17 -35.62
C CYS A 140 31.40 -13.40 -34.70
N ASN A 141 31.81 -13.99 -33.57
CA ASN A 141 32.79 -13.41 -32.66
C ASN A 141 34.25 -13.70 -33.09
N ASN A 142 34.45 -14.08 -34.35
CA ASN A 142 35.77 -14.14 -34.97
C ASN A 142 36.31 -12.73 -35.29
N GLY A 143 37.63 -12.59 -35.35
CA GLY A 143 38.31 -11.33 -35.64
C GLY A 143 38.81 -10.58 -34.41
N SER A 144 39.00 -9.27 -34.57
CA SER A 144 39.62 -8.37 -33.59
C SER A 144 38.69 -8.01 -32.42
N PHE A 145 39.27 -7.82 -31.24
CA PHE A 145 38.56 -7.38 -30.04
C PHE A 145 38.32 -5.86 -30.05
N PRO A 146 37.20 -5.38 -29.47
CA PRO A 146 36.87 -3.95 -29.39
C PRO A 146 37.99 -3.12 -28.74
N GLU A 147 38.15 -1.88 -29.18
CA GLU A 147 39.13 -0.94 -28.61
C GLU A 147 38.60 -0.27 -27.33
N LEU A 148 39.52 0.01 -26.40
CA LEU A 148 39.22 0.78 -25.19
C LEU A 148 39.50 2.26 -25.43
N SER A 149 38.67 3.14 -24.86
CA SER A 149 38.89 4.59 -24.92
C SER A 149 40.28 4.97 -24.34
N PRO A 150 40.98 5.95 -24.94
CA PRO A 150 42.26 6.42 -24.41
C PRO A 150 42.11 6.99 -23.00
N ILE A 151 43.11 6.76 -22.15
CA ILE A 151 43.19 7.37 -20.82
C ILE A 151 43.52 8.85 -21.03
N ASN A 152 42.50 9.70 -21.09
CA ASN A 152 42.71 11.15 -21.05
C ASN A 152 43.09 11.53 -19.61
N GLU A 153 44.39 11.54 -19.30
CA GLU A 153 44.93 12.33 -18.19
C GLU A 153 44.71 13.81 -18.50
N VAL A 154 43.54 14.33 -18.18
CA VAL A 154 43.28 15.77 -18.20
C VAL A 154 42.60 16.13 -16.88
N ILE A 155 43.41 16.22 -15.82
CA ILE A 155 43.11 17.15 -14.73
C ILE A 155 43.38 18.56 -15.30
N ARG A 156 42.43 19.11 -16.06
CA ARG A 156 42.37 20.55 -16.26
C ARG A 156 41.74 21.14 -15.01
N MET A 157 42.58 21.68 -14.14
CA MET A 157 42.14 22.71 -13.22
C MET A 157 41.72 23.93 -14.04
N ASP A 158 40.43 24.28 -13.98
CA ASP A 158 39.96 25.58 -14.45
C ASP A 158 40.55 26.68 -13.57
N PRO A 159 41.13 27.75 -14.15
CA PRO A 159 41.56 28.91 -13.40
C PRO A 159 40.35 29.79 -13.09
N GLY A 160 40.21 30.19 -11.81
CA GLY A 160 39.40 31.36 -11.45
C GLY A 160 38.11 31.07 -10.69
N THR A 161 38.24 30.69 -9.41
CA THR A 161 37.32 31.19 -8.39
C THR A 161 38.15 31.78 -7.26
N PRO A 162 37.96 33.07 -6.91
CA PRO A 162 38.77 33.73 -5.89
C PRO A 162 38.66 32.96 -4.56
N PRO A 163 39.76 32.81 -3.79
CA PRO A 163 39.79 31.95 -2.60
C PRO A 163 38.66 32.26 -1.62
N GLY A 164 38.25 33.53 -1.51
CA GLY A 164 37.18 33.97 -0.61
C GLY A 164 35.80 33.39 -0.92
N LEU A 165 35.47 33.11 -2.19
CA LEU A 165 34.14 32.61 -2.57
C LEU A 165 33.96 31.14 -2.15
N LYS A 166 35.02 30.34 -2.17
CA LYS A 166 34.98 28.93 -1.71
C LYS A 166 34.75 28.85 -0.20
N TRP A 167 35.43 29.70 0.57
CA TRP A 167 35.22 29.80 2.02
C TRP A 167 33.81 30.32 2.35
N ALA A 168 33.30 31.30 1.60
CA ALA A 168 31.96 31.82 1.79
C ALA A 168 30.87 30.75 1.53
N ILE A 169 30.98 29.97 0.46
CA ILE A 169 30.04 28.88 0.15
C ILE A 169 30.11 27.79 1.22
N GLY A 170 31.31 27.43 1.69
CA GLY A 170 31.51 26.47 2.78
C GLY A 170 30.84 26.91 4.08
N LEU A 171 31.01 28.18 4.48
CA LEU A 171 30.41 28.72 5.69
C LEU A 171 28.88 28.79 5.61
N ILE A 172 28.33 29.17 4.45
CA ILE A 172 26.89 29.20 4.22
C ILE A 172 26.31 27.77 4.26
N ALA A 173 26.98 26.79 3.66
CA ALA A 173 26.53 25.39 3.71
C ALA A 173 26.50 24.85 5.14
N VAL A 174 27.52 25.13 5.96
CA VAL A 174 27.55 24.76 7.37
C VAL A 174 26.42 25.45 8.15
N ALA A 175 26.18 26.74 7.92
CA ALA A 175 25.09 27.47 8.56
C ALA A 175 23.71 26.90 8.21
N VAL A 176 23.48 26.50 6.95
CA VAL A 176 22.24 25.87 6.49
C VAL A 176 22.05 24.50 7.15
N VAL A 177 23.10 23.67 7.23
CA VAL A 177 23.04 22.37 7.89
C VAL A 177 22.73 22.53 9.38
N LEU A 178 23.35 23.51 10.05
CA LEU A 178 23.07 23.81 11.46
C LEU A 178 21.65 24.33 11.68
N LEU A 179 21.10 25.12 10.76
CA LEU A 179 19.71 25.58 10.81
C LEU A 179 18.72 24.41 10.62
N ILE A 180 18.99 23.52 9.67
CA ILE A 180 18.16 22.31 9.45
C ILE A 180 18.22 21.40 10.67
N ALA A 181 19.42 21.17 11.23
CA ALA A 181 19.58 20.38 12.45
C ALA A 181 18.87 21.03 13.65
N GLY A 182 18.99 22.35 13.82
CA GLY A 182 18.30 23.10 14.86
C GLY A 182 16.78 23.05 14.72
N ALA A 183 16.24 23.15 13.50
CA ALA A 183 14.83 22.99 13.21
C ALA A 183 14.35 21.56 13.52
N ALA A 184 15.12 20.54 13.13
CA ALA A 184 14.83 19.14 13.43
C ALA A 184 14.82 18.86 14.94
N VAL A 185 15.80 19.40 15.68
CA VAL A 185 15.83 19.33 17.16
C VAL A 185 14.64 20.08 17.77
N CYS A 186 14.28 21.25 17.25
CA CYS A 186 13.12 22.00 17.73
C CYS A 186 11.81 21.25 17.48
N VAL A 187 11.65 20.62 16.30
CA VAL A 187 10.51 19.75 15.99
C VAL A 187 10.50 18.53 16.90
N TRP A 188 11.63 17.87 17.09
CA TRP A 188 11.76 16.72 18.00
C TRP A 188 11.46 17.09 19.45
N TRP A 189 11.92 18.25 19.92
CA TRP A 189 11.57 18.78 21.24
C TRP A 189 10.11 19.20 21.35
N ARG A 190 9.50 19.79 20.31
CA ARG A 190 8.07 20.12 20.30
C ARG A 190 7.21 18.86 20.32
N GLN A 191 7.55 17.86 19.51
CA GLN A 191 6.87 16.57 19.50
C GLN A 191 7.08 15.82 20.82
N GLY A 192 8.30 15.85 21.37
CA GLY A 192 8.63 15.24 22.65
C GLY A 192 7.94 15.94 23.82
N ARG A 193 7.86 17.28 23.83
CA ARG A 193 7.15 18.07 24.84
C ARG A 193 5.64 17.87 24.72
N HIS A 194 5.08 17.76 23.51
CA HIS A 194 3.68 17.42 23.29
C HIS A 194 3.36 16.01 23.82
N LYS A 195 4.21 15.01 23.49
CA LYS A 195 4.11 13.65 24.04
C LYS A 195 4.22 13.65 25.57
N ARG A 196 5.18 14.39 26.15
CA ARG A 196 5.37 14.49 27.60
C ARG A 196 4.23 15.23 28.31
N LEU A 197 3.63 16.25 27.70
CA LEU A 197 2.45 16.96 28.23
C LEU A 197 1.20 16.06 28.20
N LEU A 198 1.02 15.25 27.15
CA LEU A 198 -0.07 14.26 27.08
C LEU A 198 0.13 13.13 28.10
N VAL A 199 1.35 12.61 28.24
CA VAL A 199 1.70 11.59 29.25
C VAL A 199 1.62 12.15 30.67
N SER A 200 1.99 13.42 30.89
CA SER A 200 1.83 14.10 32.19
C SER A 200 0.37 14.29 32.57
N ARG A 201 -0.52 14.57 31.60
CA ARG A 201 -1.97 14.60 31.82
C ARG A 201 -2.55 13.22 32.12
N SER A 202 -2.00 12.18 31.50
CA SER A 202 -2.38 10.78 31.77
C SER A 202 -1.83 10.26 33.13
N LYS A 203 -0.64 10.70 33.56
CA LYS A 203 -0.06 10.37 34.87
C LYS A 203 -0.74 11.08 36.04
N ALA A 204 -1.52 12.13 35.78
CA ALA A 204 -2.29 12.84 36.80
C ALA A 204 -3.59 12.11 37.19
N ASP A 205 -3.90 10.96 36.57
CA ASP A 205 -5.03 10.10 36.91
C ASP A 205 -4.52 8.84 37.65
N PRO A 206 -4.67 8.75 38.99
CA PRO A 206 -4.09 7.70 39.81
C PRO A 206 -4.58 6.27 39.50
N GLU A 207 -5.64 6.11 38.70
CA GLU A 207 -6.24 4.79 38.43
C GLU A 207 -5.68 4.07 37.18
N THR A 208 -4.89 4.74 36.33
CA THR A 208 -4.40 4.12 35.07
C THR A 208 -3.24 3.14 35.29
N TYR A 209 -2.60 3.13 36.46
CA TYR A 209 -1.38 2.35 36.72
C TYR A 209 -1.63 0.89 37.13
N TYR A 210 -2.86 0.51 37.49
CA TYR A 210 -3.18 -0.85 37.96
C TYR A 210 -3.67 -1.80 36.86
N ALA A 211 -3.86 -1.34 35.62
CA ALA A 211 -4.40 -2.17 34.53
C ALA A 211 -3.34 -2.78 33.60
N SER A 212 -2.06 -2.47 33.80
CA SER A 212 -0.98 -2.81 32.88
C SER A 212 -0.20 -4.09 33.20
N ASP A 213 -0.52 -4.79 34.29
CA ASP A 213 0.35 -5.88 34.80
C ASP A 213 -0.22 -7.30 34.73
N ASP A 214 -1.33 -7.54 34.01
CA ASP A 214 -1.81 -8.91 33.80
C ASP A 214 -1.94 -9.30 32.31
N ILE A 215 -1.14 -10.30 31.96
CA ILE A 215 -1.23 -11.21 30.80
C ILE A 215 -0.54 -10.74 29.51
N LEU A 216 0.78 -10.92 29.49
CA LEU A 216 1.57 -11.17 28.28
C LEU A 216 1.23 -12.58 27.75
N ARG A 217 0.25 -12.68 26.85
CA ARG A 217 0.09 -13.85 25.97
C ARG A 217 0.57 -13.47 24.57
N ALA A 218 1.80 -13.85 24.25
CA ALA A 218 2.24 -13.90 22.86
C ALA A 218 1.35 -14.93 22.12
N THR A 219 0.62 -14.49 21.10
CA THR A 219 -0.08 -15.38 20.17
C THR A 219 0.40 -15.13 18.76
N THR A 220 0.52 -16.22 18.02
CA THR A 220 1.02 -16.31 16.65
C THR A 220 0.12 -15.57 15.67
N ALA A 221 0.73 -14.93 14.67
CA ALA A 221 0.02 -14.25 13.59
C ALA A 221 -0.95 -15.21 12.88
N GLY A 222 -2.27 -14.97 12.99
CA GLY A 222 -3.26 -15.70 12.20
C GLY A 222 -4.69 -15.67 12.72
N ASP A 223 -4.90 -15.82 14.03
CA ASP A 223 -6.25 -15.90 14.62
C ASP A 223 -6.40 -14.87 15.74
N SER A 224 -7.28 -13.88 15.56
CA SER A 224 -7.56 -12.91 16.62
C SER A 224 -8.42 -13.58 17.71
N THR A 225 -7.90 -13.59 18.93
CA THR A 225 -8.64 -14.03 20.14
C THR A 225 -9.96 -13.28 20.33
N LEU A 226 -10.04 -12.06 19.77
CA LEU A 226 -11.25 -11.25 19.67
C LEU A 226 -12.38 -11.95 18.91
N ARG A 227 -12.07 -12.62 17.79
CA ARG A 227 -13.08 -13.33 16.99
C ARG A 227 -13.67 -14.48 17.78
N GLU A 228 -12.83 -15.27 18.44
CA GLU A 228 -13.23 -16.40 19.29
C GLU A 228 -14.04 -15.93 20.52
N TYR A 229 -13.61 -14.87 21.20
CA TYR A 229 -14.35 -14.26 22.31
C TYR A 229 -15.74 -13.74 21.89
N LEU A 230 -15.83 -13.13 20.71
CA LEU A 230 -17.09 -12.69 20.12
C LEU A 230 -17.95 -13.84 19.61
N GLU A 231 -17.36 -14.97 19.20
CA GLU A 231 -18.09 -16.18 18.76
C GLU A 231 -18.68 -16.94 19.95
N HIS A 232 -18.00 -17.00 21.10
CA HIS A 232 -18.55 -17.63 22.29
C HIS A 232 -19.69 -16.83 22.93
N SER A 233 -19.62 -15.50 22.87
CA SER A 233 -20.62 -14.61 23.48
C SER A 233 -21.95 -14.51 22.71
N VAL A 234 -21.98 -14.87 21.41
CA VAL A 234 -23.20 -14.85 20.59
C VAL A 234 -24.08 -16.11 20.73
N THR A 235 -23.63 -17.14 21.44
CA THR A 235 -24.42 -18.36 21.69
C THR A 235 -25.68 -18.11 22.54
N SER A 236 -25.78 -16.94 23.19
CA SER A 236 -26.96 -16.55 23.99
C SER A 236 -28.10 -15.90 23.17
N GLY A 237 -27.95 -15.77 21.84
CA GLY A 237 -29.05 -15.55 20.91
C GLY A 237 -29.88 -14.27 21.11
N SER A 238 -29.27 -13.11 21.41
CA SER A 238 -30.02 -11.85 21.63
C SER A 238 -29.52 -10.62 20.83
N GLY A 239 -28.54 -10.77 19.93
CA GLY A 239 -28.04 -9.66 19.10
C GLY A 239 -26.62 -9.89 18.56
N SER A 240 -26.17 -9.02 17.65
CA SER A 240 -24.74 -8.94 17.27
C SER A 240 -23.99 -8.04 18.25
N GLY A 241 -22.98 -8.58 18.93
CA GLY A 241 -22.13 -7.84 19.87
C GLY A 241 -22.02 -8.53 21.24
N LEU A 242 -21.23 -7.93 22.14
CA LEU A 242 -21.03 -8.45 23.50
C LEU A 242 -22.30 -8.29 24.37
N PRO A 243 -22.50 -9.17 25.37
CA PRO A 243 -23.56 -9.02 26.38
C PRO A 243 -23.58 -7.64 27.03
N LEU A 244 -24.78 -7.11 27.32
CA LEU A 244 -25.01 -5.74 27.83
C LEU A 244 -24.15 -5.36 29.06
N LEU A 245 -23.81 -6.33 29.92
CA LEU A 245 -22.98 -6.08 31.10
C LEU A 245 -21.52 -5.80 30.75
N ILE A 246 -20.99 -6.42 29.70
CA ILE A 246 -19.62 -6.18 29.20
C ILE A 246 -19.58 -4.85 28.44
N GLN A 247 -20.66 -4.49 27.73
CA GLN A 247 -20.77 -3.23 27.00
C GLN A 247 -20.60 -1.98 27.90
N ARG A 248 -21.13 -2.00 29.12
CA ARG A 248 -21.07 -0.87 30.08
C ARG A 248 -19.69 -0.63 30.73
N THR A 249 -18.71 -1.47 30.43
CA THR A 249 -17.33 -1.32 30.92
C THR A 249 -16.32 -1.12 29.79
N LEU A 250 -16.77 -1.12 28.52
CA LEU A 250 -15.88 -1.01 27.37
C LEU A 250 -15.06 0.28 27.41
N ALA A 251 -15.68 1.41 27.73
CA ALA A 251 -14.99 2.70 27.76
C ALA A 251 -13.88 2.79 28.83
N LYS A 252 -13.89 1.91 29.84
CA LYS A 252 -12.84 1.83 30.87
C LYS A 252 -11.69 0.92 30.45
N GLN A 253 -11.94 -0.06 29.60
CA GLN A 253 -10.98 -1.08 29.20
C GLN A 253 -10.24 -0.74 27.90
N VAL A 254 -10.72 0.23 27.13
CA VAL A 254 -10.09 0.65 25.88
C VAL A 254 -9.15 1.82 26.10
N SER A 255 -7.93 1.69 25.57
CA SER A 255 -6.97 2.78 25.48
C SER A 255 -6.99 3.39 24.08
N LEU A 256 -7.14 4.71 23.97
CA LEU A 256 -7.12 5.43 22.70
C LEU A 256 -5.66 5.72 22.31
N VAL A 257 -5.30 5.48 21.04
CA VAL A 257 -3.92 5.65 20.56
C VAL A 257 -3.78 6.86 19.65
N ASP A 258 -4.45 6.86 18.49
CA ASP A 258 -4.38 7.92 17.49
C ASP A 258 -5.70 8.09 16.73
N ILE A 259 -5.90 9.28 16.16
CA ILE A 259 -7.09 9.60 15.36
C ILE A 259 -6.88 9.07 13.94
N ILE A 260 -7.75 8.18 13.49
CA ILE A 260 -7.73 7.61 12.14
C ILE A 260 -8.75 8.25 11.20
N GLY A 261 -9.74 8.98 11.73
CA GLY A 261 -10.72 9.67 10.91
C GLY A 261 -11.48 10.75 11.67
N ARG A 262 -11.96 11.75 10.93
CA ARG A 262 -12.90 12.77 11.43
C ARG A 262 -14.12 12.78 10.54
N GLY A 263 -15.28 12.54 11.12
CA GLY A 263 -16.56 12.45 10.44
C GLY A 263 -17.49 13.59 10.84
N ARG A 264 -18.71 13.53 10.31
CA ARG A 264 -19.78 14.49 10.65
C ARG A 264 -20.16 14.42 12.13
N TYR A 265 -20.25 13.22 12.67
CA TYR A 265 -20.80 12.93 13.99
C TYR A 265 -19.75 12.88 15.10
N GLY A 266 -18.46 12.97 14.75
CA GLY A 266 -17.39 12.81 15.71
C GLY A 266 -16.06 12.38 15.10
N GLU A 267 -15.22 11.77 15.94
CA GLU A 267 -13.88 11.32 15.58
C GLU A 267 -13.77 9.80 15.71
N VAL A 268 -13.02 9.17 14.81
CA VAL A 268 -12.70 7.75 14.87
C VAL A 268 -11.24 7.61 15.29
N TRP A 269 -11.02 6.87 16.37
CA TRP A 269 -9.73 6.59 16.96
C TRP A 269 -9.35 5.13 16.73
N ARG A 270 -8.07 4.87 16.49
CA ARG A 270 -7.50 3.54 16.74
C ARG A 270 -7.29 3.40 18.23
N GLY A 271 -7.83 2.34 18.81
CA GLY A 271 -7.68 1.99 20.21
C GLY A 271 -7.10 0.58 20.38
N ILE A 272 -6.69 0.26 21.60
CA ILE A 272 -6.28 -1.09 22.01
C ILE A 272 -7.26 -1.61 23.05
N TRP A 273 -7.84 -2.79 22.79
CA TRP A 273 -8.70 -3.52 23.71
C TRP A 273 -8.19 -4.95 23.85
N HIS A 274 -7.87 -5.40 25.07
CA HIS A 274 -7.24 -6.71 25.33
C HIS A 274 -6.03 -7.02 24.43
N GLY A 275 -5.20 -6.01 24.13
CA GLY A 275 -4.01 -6.15 23.27
C GLY A 275 -4.27 -6.10 21.77
N GLU A 276 -5.54 -6.07 21.34
CA GLU A 276 -5.94 -6.05 19.93
C GLU A 276 -6.30 -4.64 19.45
N ASN A 277 -6.06 -4.35 18.17
CA ASN A 277 -6.46 -3.08 17.57
C ASN A 277 -7.97 -3.04 17.32
N VAL A 278 -8.61 -1.98 17.81
CA VAL A 278 -10.04 -1.70 17.61
C VAL A 278 -10.24 -0.29 17.05
N ALA A 279 -11.34 -0.06 16.33
CA ALA A 279 -11.77 1.26 15.91
C ALA A 279 -12.84 1.78 16.87
N VAL A 280 -12.59 2.95 17.46
CA VAL A 280 -13.45 3.59 18.45
C VAL A 280 -13.99 4.89 17.88
N LYS A 281 -15.29 4.91 17.55
CA LYS A 281 -15.98 6.12 17.12
C LYS A 281 -16.50 6.85 18.36
N LEU A 282 -15.96 8.04 18.61
CA LEU A 282 -16.39 8.96 19.65
C LEU A 282 -17.36 9.97 19.04
N PHE A 283 -18.60 9.98 19.50
CA PHE A 283 -19.61 10.91 19.01
C PHE A 283 -19.64 12.18 19.87
N TYR A 284 -19.98 13.30 19.24
CA TYR A 284 -20.30 14.52 20.00
C TYR A 284 -21.61 14.32 20.76
N SER A 285 -21.70 14.89 21.97
CA SER A 285 -22.90 14.77 22.82
C SER A 285 -24.18 15.28 22.15
N ARG A 286 -24.09 16.27 21.26
CA ARG A 286 -25.22 16.78 20.47
C ARG A 286 -25.74 15.79 19.42
N ASP A 287 -24.93 14.79 19.06
CA ASP A 287 -25.21 13.80 18.01
C ASP A 287 -25.64 12.44 18.61
N GLU A 288 -26.20 12.45 19.84
CA GLU A 288 -26.65 11.25 20.57
C GLU A 288 -27.66 10.41 19.79
N GLU A 289 -28.57 11.03 19.04
CA GLU A 289 -29.53 10.30 18.19
C GLU A 289 -28.84 9.47 17.11
N SER A 290 -27.71 9.96 16.57
CA SER A 290 -26.94 9.25 15.55
C SER A 290 -26.21 8.06 16.16
N TRP A 291 -25.63 8.23 17.36
CA TRP A 291 -25.03 7.12 18.11
C TRP A 291 -26.05 6.05 18.48
N LYS A 292 -27.24 6.45 18.96
CA LYS A 292 -28.32 5.54 19.33
C LYS A 292 -28.79 4.72 18.13
N ARG A 293 -29.06 5.38 16.99
CA ARG A 293 -29.46 4.70 15.75
C ARG A 293 -28.39 3.74 15.26
N GLU A 294 -27.14 4.18 15.20
CA GLU A 294 -26.05 3.31 14.73
C GLU A 294 -25.86 2.10 15.65
N THR A 295 -25.94 2.29 16.97
CA THR A 295 -25.90 1.22 17.97
C THR A 295 -27.05 0.23 17.81
N GLU A 296 -28.28 0.72 17.62
CA GLU A 296 -29.47 -0.10 17.42
C GLU A 296 -29.36 -0.96 16.16
N ILE A 297 -28.94 -0.35 15.05
CA ILE A 297 -28.70 -1.08 13.80
C ILE A 297 -27.66 -2.15 14.03
N TYR A 298 -26.47 -1.81 14.54
CA TYR A 298 -25.42 -2.80 14.79
C TYR A 298 -25.78 -3.90 15.77
N SER A 299 -26.70 -3.65 16.71
CA SER A 299 -27.16 -4.65 17.68
C SER A 299 -28.25 -5.58 17.11
N THR A 300 -28.75 -5.31 15.90
CA THR A 300 -29.82 -6.08 15.25
C THR A 300 -29.42 -7.55 15.10
N VAL A 301 -30.32 -8.46 15.50
CA VAL A 301 -30.10 -9.91 15.41
C VAL A 301 -29.86 -10.31 13.95
N LEU A 302 -28.92 -11.25 13.73
CA LEU A 302 -28.49 -11.73 12.41
C LEU A 302 -27.89 -10.65 11.47
N LEU A 303 -27.51 -9.47 11.98
CA LEU A 303 -26.80 -8.48 11.15
C LEU A 303 -25.37 -8.91 10.80
N ARG A 304 -24.68 -9.61 11.70
CA ARG A 304 -23.26 -9.98 11.51
C ARG A 304 -23.08 -10.75 10.20
N HIS A 305 -22.19 -10.24 9.35
CA HIS A 305 -21.87 -10.78 8.03
C HIS A 305 -20.43 -10.43 7.66
N GLU A 306 -19.78 -11.20 6.80
CA GLU A 306 -18.37 -11.00 6.46
C GLU A 306 -18.09 -9.64 5.79
N ASN A 307 -19.06 -9.10 5.05
CA ASN A 307 -18.97 -7.80 4.37
C ASN A 307 -19.69 -6.66 5.10
N ILE A 308 -19.97 -6.83 6.40
CA ILE A 308 -20.47 -5.77 7.29
C ILE A 308 -19.45 -5.53 8.40
N LEU A 309 -19.23 -4.27 8.76
CA LEU A 309 -18.24 -3.91 9.77
C LEU A 309 -18.53 -4.67 11.08
N GLY A 310 -17.50 -5.35 11.61
CA GLY A 310 -17.62 -6.15 12.83
C GLY A 310 -17.83 -5.26 14.04
N TYR A 311 -19.06 -5.23 14.55
CA TYR A 311 -19.43 -4.54 15.78
C TYR A 311 -19.01 -5.33 17.01
N ILE A 312 -18.39 -4.65 17.98
CA ILE A 312 -17.95 -5.23 19.25
C ILE A 312 -18.94 -4.83 20.35
N GLY A 313 -19.26 -3.54 20.42
CA GLY A 313 -20.13 -2.99 21.45
C GLY A 313 -20.16 -1.46 21.41
N SER A 314 -20.99 -0.87 22.26
CA SER A 314 -21.11 0.58 22.43
C SER A 314 -21.22 0.90 23.91
N ASP A 315 -20.77 2.07 24.32
CA ASP A 315 -20.78 2.50 25.72
C ASP A 315 -21.07 3.99 25.83
N MET A 316 -21.64 4.40 26.95
CA MET A 316 -21.89 5.79 27.31
C MET A 316 -21.25 6.04 28.66
N THR A 317 -20.25 6.91 28.72
CA THR A 317 -19.55 7.24 29.95
C THR A 317 -19.56 8.74 30.19
N SER A 318 -19.72 9.15 31.44
CA SER A 318 -19.55 10.55 31.85
C SER A 318 -18.16 10.70 32.48
N ARG A 319 -17.29 11.49 31.86
CA ARG A 319 -16.00 11.88 32.44
C ARG A 319 -15.92 13.40 32.51
N ASN A 320 -15.55 13.95 33.66
CA ASN A 320 -15.33 15.39 33.86
C ASN A 320 -16.53 16.27 33.41
N SER A 321 -17.75 15.84 33.73
CA SER A 321 -19.00 16.52 33.33
C SER A 321 -19.25 16.57 31.82
N CYS A 322 -18.59 15.70 31.05
CA CYS A 322 -18.81 15.53 29.62
C CYS A 322 -19.24 14.09 29.33
N THR A 323 -20.40 13.94 28.69
CA THR A 323 -20.89 12.64 28.20
C THR A 323 -20.13 12.26 26.94
N GLN A 324 -19.45 11.12 27.00
CA GLN A 324 -18.79 10.48 25.87
C GLN A 324 -19.62 9.30 25.41
N LEU A 325 -19.90 9.27 24.11
CA LEU A 325 -20.64 8.21 23.44
C LEU A 325 -19.66 7.45 22.55
N LEU A 326 -19.52 6.16 22.79
CA LEU A 326 -18.52 5.32 22.14
C LEU A 326 -19.20 4.19 21.37
N LEU A 327 -18.64 3.88 20.20
CA LEU A 327 -18.98 2.71 19.41
C LEU A 327 -17.70 2.02 18.97
N LEU A 328 -17.55 0.76 19.33
CA LEU A 328 -16.36 -0.05 19.13
C LEU A 328 -16.59 -1.07 18.03
N THR A 329 -15.65 -1.12 17.10
CA THR A 329 -15.69 -2.00 15.92
C THR A 329 -14.31 -2.58 15.64
N HIS A 330 -14.24 -3.59 14.78
CA HIS A 330 -12.98 -4.09 14.24
C HIS A 330 -12.22 -2.97 13.51
N TYR A 331 -10.91 -2.92 13.77
CA TYR A 331 -10.01 -2.03 13.06
C TYR A 331 -9.54 -2.66 11.74
N TYR A 332 -9.63 -1.91 10.65
CA TYR A 332 -9.15 -2.31 9.33
C TYR A 332 -8.00 -1.39 8.89
N PRO A 333 -6.75 -1.87 8.86
CA PRO A 333 -5.56 -1.02 8.67
C PRO A 333 -5.43 -0.44 7.26
N LEU A 334 -6.03 -1.08 6.25
CA LEU A 334 -6.04 -0.57 4.88
C LEU A 334 -6.99 0.62 4.70
N GLY A 335 -7.80 0.94 5.71
CA GLY A 335 -8.65 2.12 5.74
C GLY A 335 -9.82 2.02 4.77
N SER A 336 -10.27 3.19 4.30
CA SER A 336 -11.43 3.27 3.41
C SER A 336 -11.09 2.96 1.95
N LEU A 337 -12.07 2.47 1.21
CA LEU A 337 -11.97 2.28 -0.24
C LEU A 337 -11.65 3.60 -0.94
N TYR A 338 -12.16 4.74 -0.44
CA TYR A 338 -11.78 6.07 -0.91
C TYR A 338 -10.28 6.32 -0.80
N ASP A 339 -9.67 6.02 0.35
CA ASP A 339 -8.23 6.25 0.54
C ASP A 339 -7.38 5.29 -0.30
N HIS A 340 -7.84 4.05 -0.45
CA HIS A 340 -7.16 3.04 -1.25
C HIS A 340 -7.16 3.40 -2.75
N LEU A 341 -8.32 3.76 -3.32
CA LEU A 341 -8.44 4.18 -4.71
C LEU A 341 -7.65 5.45 -5.05
N ASN A 342 -7.38 6.31 -4.06
CA ASN A 342 -6.55 7.49 -4.25
C ASN A 342 -5.04 7.19 -4.19
N ARG A 343 -4.63 6.02 -3.68
CA ARG A 343 -3.22 5.62 -3.55
C ARG A 343 -2.75 4.72 -4.68
N SER A 344 -3.60 3.82 -5.14
CA SER A 344 -3.26 2.81 -6.14
C SER A 344 -4.42 2.53 -7.08
N ALA A 345 -4.09 2.25 -8.35
CA ALA A 345 -5.03 1.67 -9.29
C ALA A 345 -5.30 0.21 -8.92
N LEU A 346 -6.52 -0.25 -9.18
CA LEU A 346 -6.92 -1.63 -8.97
C LEU A 346 -6.57 -2.49 -10.18
N THR A 347 -6.11 -3.70 -9.94
CA THR A 347 -6.15 -4.78 -10.93
C THR A 347 -7.59 -5.20 -11.22
N HIS A 348 -7.81 -5.89 -12.34
CA HIS A 348 -9.16 -6.40 -12.66
C HIS A 348 -9.68 -7.36 -11.59
N HIS A 349 -8.82 -8.24 -11.08
CA HIS A 349 -9.15 -9.17 -10.00
C HIS A 349 -9.57 -8.44 -8.72
N GLU A 350 -8.78 -7.47 -8.24
CA GLU A 350 -9.13 -6.67 -7.05
C GLU A 350 -10.46 -5.92 -7.23
N MET A 351 -10.69 -5.35 -8.42
CA MET A 351 -11.96 -4.69 -8.74
C MET A 351 -13.14 -5.65 -8.58
N VAL A 352 -13.06 -6.86 -9.11
CA VAL A 352 -14.12 -7.87 -8.99
C VAL A 352 -14.34 -8.27 -7.53
N VAL A 353 -13.27 -8.52 -6.77
CA VAL A 353 -13.36 -8.85 -5.34
C VAL A 353 -14.02 -7.74 -4.52
N ILE A 354 -13.64 -6.48 -4.77
CA ILE A 354 -14.23 -5.30 -4.12
C ILE A 354 -15.71 -5.18 -4.48
N CYS A 355 -16.06 -5.25 -5.77
CA CYS A 355 -17.45 -5.15 -6.22
C CYS A 355 -18.33 -6.26 -5.63
N LEU A 356 -17.86 -7.51 -5.67
CA LEU A 356 -18.60 -8.66 -5.17
C LEU A 356 -18.81 -8.57 -3.65
N SER A 357 -17.76 -8.23 -2.89
CA SER A 357 -17.87 -8.11 -1.44
C SER A 357 -18.80 -6.97 -1.00
N VAL A 358 -18.76 -5.82 -1.68
CA VAL A 358 -19.70 -4.72 -1.41
C VAL A 358 -21.14 -5.14 -1.76
N ALA A 359 -21.34 -5.82 -2.89
CA ALA A 359 -22.66 -6.31 -3.30
C ALA A 359 -23.22 -7.33 -2.29
N ASN A 360 -22.43 -8.28 -1.84
CA ASN A 360 -22.82 -9.27 -0.83
C ASN A 360 -23.24 -8.60 0.48
N GLY A 361 -22.46 -7.62 0.96
CA GLY A 361 -22.83 -6.84 2.14
C GLY A 361 -24.14 -6.09 1.97
N LEU A 362 -24.37 -5.48 0.80
CA LEU A 362 -25.59 -4.72 0.52
C LEU A 362 -26.81 -5.63 0.38
N VAL A 363 -26.67 -6.79 -0.28
CA VAL A 363 -27.72 -7.82 -0.36
C VAL A 363 -28.11 -8.30 1.03
N HIS A 364 -27.13 -8.59 1.89
CA HIS A 364 -27.38 -9.00 3.27
C HIS A 364 -28.15 -7.92 4.06
N LEU A 365 -27.78 -6.65 3.91
CA LEU A 365 -28.52 -5.54 4.55
C LEU A 365 -29.97 -5.47 4.07
N HIS A 366 -30.18 -5.51 2.76
CA HIS A 366 -31.48 -5.32 2.14
C HIS A 366 -32.43 -6.51 2.32
N THR A 367 -31.89 -7.72 2.51
CA THR A 367 -32.70 -8.94 2.66
C THR A 367 -33.28 -9.03 4.06
N GLU A 368 -34.60 -9.17 4.16
CA GLU A 368 -35.27 -9.52 5.43
C GLU A 368 -35.06 -11.00 5.73
N ILE A 369 -34.71 -11.32 6.97
CA ILE A 369 -34.51 -12.71 7.43
C ILE A 369 -35.63 -13.05 8.40
N PHE A 370 -36.47 -14.00 8.04
CA PHE A 370 -37.62 -14.42 8.85
C PHE A 370 -37.21 -15.34 10.01
N GLY A 371 -37.89 -15.21 11.15
CA GLY A 371 -37.67 -16.04 12.34
C GLY A 371 -38.26 -15.39 13.59
N LYS A 372 -38.17 -16.09 14.73
CA LYS A 372 -38.66 -15.58 16.03
C LYS A 372 -37.95 -14.27 16.45
N GLN A 373 -36.70 -14.12 16.05
CA GLN A 373 -35.91 -12.89 16.12
C GLN A 373 -35.29 -12.63 14.74
N GLY A 374 -36.17 -12.31 13.78
CA GLY A 374 -35.76 -12.02 12.40
C GLY A 374 -34.92 -10.75 12.28
N LYS A 375 -34.23 -10.61 11.15
CA LYS A 375 -33.55 -9.37 10.76
C LYS A 375 -34.49 -8.57 9.85
N PRO A 376 -34.85 -7.31 10.16
CA PRO A 376 -35.58 -6.47 9.21
C PRO A 376 -34.75 -6.21 7.94
N ALA A 377 -35.39 -5.80 6.86
CA ALA A 377 -34.68 -5.21 5.73
C ALA A 377 -34.09 -3.85 6.16
N ILE A 378 -32.85 -3.56 5.79
CA ILE A 378 -32.13 -2.36 6.23
C ILE A 378 -31.62 -1.60 5.00
N ALA A 379 -31.96 -0.32 4.86
CA ALA A 379 -31.39 0.55 3.83
C ALA A 379 -30.34 1.47 4.44
N HIS A 380 -29.14 1.50 3.87
CA HIS A 380 -27.98 2.22 4.42
C HIS A 380 -28.09 3.76 4.36
N ARG A 381 -28.65 4.30 3.26
CA ARG A 381 -28.88 5.74 2.99
C ARG A 381 -27.65 6.67 2.89
N ASP A 382 -26.45 6.23 3.27
CA ASP A 382 -25.20 7.00 3.03
C ASP A 382 -24.06 6.14 2.48
N LEU A 383 -24.36 5.28 1.49
CA LEU A 383 -23.36 4.41 0.88
C LEU A 383 -22.41 5.23 -0.01
N LYS A 384 -21.11 5.16 0.28
CA LYS A 384 -20.04 5.87 -0.44
C LYS A 384 -18.70 5.20 -0.17
N SER A 385 -17.69 5.46 -1.01
CA SER A 385 -16.36 4.85 -0.87
C SER A 385 -15.64 5.15 0.46
N LYS A 386 -16.00 6.24 1.16
CA LYS A 386 -15.49 6.54 2.51
C LYS A 386 -16.10 5.66 3.61
N ASN A 387 -17.28 5.09 3.36
CA ASN A 387 -18.03 4.24 4.29
C ASN A 387 -17.88 2.75 3.94
N ILE A 388 -16.91 2.41 3.08
CA ILE A 388 -16.52 1.04 2.74
C ILE A 388 -15.07 0.89 3.18
N LEU A 389 -14.75 -0.12 3.98
CA LEU A 389 -13.40 -0.39 4.47
C LEU A 389 -12.82 -1.65 3.82
N ILE A 390 -11.51 -1.67 3.60
CA ILE A 390 -10.82 -2.79 2.97
C ILE A 390 -10.19 -3.71 4.03
N ARG A 391 -10.43 -5.01 3.88
CA ARG A 391 -9.85 -6.08 4.70
C ARG A 391 -8.47 -6.48 4.19
N HIS A 392 -7.67 -7.11 5.04
CA HIS A 392 -6.33 -7.58 4.66
C HIS A 392 -6.32 -8.54 3.45
N ASN A 393 -7.40 -9.29 3.24
CA ASN A 393 -7.55 -10.22 2.11
C ASN A 393 -8.13 -9.55 0.84
N GLY A 394 -8.22 -8.21 0.79
CA GLY A 394 -8.72 -7.45 -0.38
C GLY A 394 -10.25 -7.30 -0.47
N SER A 395 -11.02 -8.07 0.29
CA SER A 395 -12.48 -7.91 0.37
C SER A 395 -12.90 -6.68 1.17
N CYS A 396 -14.13 -6.23 1.00
CA CYS A 396 -14.65 -5.03 1.66
C CYS A 396 -15.67 -5.32 2.77
N VAL A 397 -15.82 -4.35 3.67
CA VAL A 397 -16.94 -4.27 4.64
C VAL A 397 -17.64 -2.92 4.56
N ILE A 398 -18.96 -2.90 4.74
CA ILE A 398 -19.77 -1.68 4.81
C ILE A 398 -19.81 -1.18 6.26
N ALA A 399 -19.63 0.12 6.44
CA ALA A 399 -19.57 0.81 7.73
C ALA A 399 -20.48 2.05 7.76
N ASP A 400 -20.67 2.64 8.95
CA ASP A 400 -21.38 3.91 9.20
C ASP A 400 -22.91 3.86 8.95
N PHE A 401 -23.62 3.20 9.87
CA PHE A 401 -25.08 3.02 9.82
C PHE A 401 -25.88 4.13 10.52
N GLY A 402 -25.27 5.28 10.82
CA GLY A 402 -25.93 6.37 11.56
C GLY A 402 -27.15 6.98 10.86
N LEU A 403 -27.35 6.69 9.58
CA LEU A 403 -28.50 7.12 8.77
C LEU A 403 -29.39 5.96 8.28
N ALA A 404 -29.09 4.72 8.68
CA ALA A 404 -29.81 3.56 8.18
C ALA A 404 -31.26 3.53 8.69
N VAL A 405 -32.14 2.90 7.91
CA VAL A 405 -33.56 2.72 8.22
C VAL A 405 -33.93 1.26 8.10
N THR A 406 -34.95 0.83 8.85
CA THR A 406 -35.42 -0.55 8.85
C THR A 406 -36.83 -0.65 8.30
N HIS A 407 -37.14 -1.78 7.67
CA HIS A 407 -38.47 -2.15 7.20
C HIS A 407 -38.77 -3.60 7.55
N VAL A 408 -39.96 -3.83 8.11
CA VAL A 408 -40.47 -5.16 8.45
C VAL A 408 -41.69 -5.45 7.57
N GLN A 409 -41.59 -6.40 6.64
CA GLN A 409 -42.67 -6.68 5.70
C GLN A 409 -43.94 -7.16 6.39
N ALA A 410 -43.81 -7.96 7.47
CA ALA A 410 -44.96 -8.53 8.17
C ALA A 410 -45.89 -7.47 8.79
N THR A 411 -45.35 -6.33 9.23
CA THR A 411 -46.11 -5.24 9.85
C THR A 411 -46.28 -4.04 8.91
N GLY A 412 -45.54 -3.99 7.79
CA GLY A 412 -45.43 -2.81 6.93
C GLY A 412 -44.79 -1.61 7.63
N GLN A 413 -44.15 -1.81 8.79
CA GLN A 413 -43.57 -0.74 9.57
C GLN A 413 -42.23 -0.33 8.97
N ILE A 414 -42.08 0.95 8.65
CA ILE A 414 -40.82 1.56 8.23
C ILE A 414 -40.38 2.54 9.32
N ASP A 415 -39.21 2.33 9.90
CA ASP A 415 -38.58 3.31 10.79
C ASP A 415 -37.70 4.27 9.96
N LEU A 416 -38.33 5.31 9.42
CA LEU A 416 -37.70 6.30 8.54
C LEU A 416 -36.81 7.31 9.27
N GLY A 417 -36.87 7.36 10.61
CA GLY A 417 -36.38 8.49 11.39
C GLY A 417 -37.05 9.83 11.01
N ASN A 418 -36.49 10.94 11.50
CA ASN A 418 -37.14 12.25 11.41
C ASN A 418 -36.94 13.01 10.07
N ASN A 419 -36.11 12.51 9.14
CA ASN A 419 -35.81 13.25 7.90
C ASN A 419 -35.59 12.31 6.70
N PRO A 420 -36.38 12.42 5.62
CA PRO A 420 -36.21 11.63 4.40
C PRO A 420 -34.98 12.05 3.56
N LYS A 421 -34.55 13.32 3.65
CA LYS A 421 -33.47 13.88 2.83
C LYS A 421 -32.14 13.94 3.58
N VAL A 422 -31.46 12.81 3.66
CA VAL A 422 -30.15 12.65 4.33
C VAL A 422 -29.15 11.93 3.44
N GLY A 423 -27.90 11.89 3.86
CA GLY A 423 -26.80 11.27 3.12
C GLY A 423 -25.91 12.29 2.41
N THR A 424 -24.86 11.80 1.76
CA THR A 424 -23.88 12.62 1.07
C THR A 424 -24.42 13.06 -0.30
N ARG A 425 -24.63 14.37 -0.50
CA ARG A 425 -25.25 14.94 -1.72
C ARG A 425 -24.74 14.39 -3.05
N ARG A 426 -23.44 14.09 -3.16
CA ARG A 426 -22.83 13.54 -4.39
C ARG A 426 -23.36 12.15 -4.78
N TYR A 427 -23.80 11.37 -3.80
CA TYR A 427 -24.27 9.98 -3.96
C TYR A 427 -25.79 9.87 -3.83
N MET A 428 -26.50 10.98 -3.66
CA MET A 428 -27.97 10.97 -3.61
C MET A 428 -28.53 10.59 -4.97
N ALA A 429 -29.49 9.66 -4.96
CA ALA A 429 -30.25 9.30 -6.15
C ALA A 429 -31.12 10.48 -6.63
N PRO A 430 -31.48 10.56 -7.93
CA PRO A 430 -32.25 11.68 -8.49
C PRO A 430 -33.54 11.98 -7.73
N GLU A 431 -34.31 10.95 -7.37
CA GLU A 431 -35.56 11.07 -6.63
C GLU A 431 -35.38 11.72 -5.25
N VAL A 432 -34.23 11.53 -4.61
CA VAL A 432 -33.90 12.16 -3.31
C VAL A 432 -33.53 13.64 -3.49
N LEU A 433 -32.95 14.01 -4.64
CA LEU A 433 -32.59 15.40 -4.94
C LEU A 433 -33.82 16.22 -5.32
N ASP A 434 -34.72 15.63 -6.10
CA ASP A 434 -35.83 16.31 -6.78
C ASP A 434 -37.09 16.52 -5.91
N GLU A 435 -37.23 15.83 -4.77
CA GLU A 435 -38.28 16.12 -3.79
C GLU A 435 -38.12 17.55 -3.24
N ARG A 436 -39.10 18.41 -3.60
CA ARG A 436 -39.24 19.83 -3.23
C ARG A 436 -40.02 20.01 -1.94
#